data_AF-A0A368FTC9-F1
#
_entry.id   AF-A0A368FTC9-F1
#
_cell.length_a   1.000
_cell.length_b   1.000
_cell.length_c   1.000
_cell.angle_alpha   90.00
_cell.angle_beta   90.00
_cell.angle_gamma   90.00
#
_symmetry.space_group_name_H-M   'P 1'
#
loop_
_entity.id
_entity.type
_entity.pdbx_description
1 polymer ?
#
loop_
_entity_poly.entity_id
_entity_poly.type
_entity_poly.pdbx_seq_one_letter_code
_entity_poly.pdbx_strand_id
1 'polypeptide(L)' 'MFKTVGGDALGMSTCHEVAVARQCGIKVLGFSLITNIANTDADTSVTVSHEEVLQIAKEAGDRASKFVKEIIGHFP' A
#
# COMPACT_ATOMS: atom_id res chain seq x y z
N MET A 1 -13.22 -9.98 8.78
CA MET A 1 -13.56 -10.40 7.40
C MET A 1 -12.33 -10.48 6.50
N PHE A 2 -11.64 -9.37 6.16
CA PHE A 2 -10.54 -9.38 5.18
C PHE A 2 -9.39 -10.35 5.52
N LYS A 3 -8.97 -10.39 6.79
CA LYS A 3 -7.97 -11.37 7.26
C LYS A 3 -8.42 -12.83 7.06
N THR A 4 -9.71 -13.11 7.25
CA THR A 4 -10.30 -14.45 7.08
C THR A 4 -10.26 -14.93 5.63
N VAL A 5 -10.33 -13.99 4.67
CA VAL A 5 -10.20 -14.30 3.23
C VAL A 5 -8.76 -14.18 2.72
N GLY A 6 -7.77 -14.06 3.62
CA GLY A 6 -6.35 -14.03 3.26
C GLY A 6 -5.82 -12.65 2.84
N GLY A 7 -6.53 -11.56 3.15
CA GLY A 7 -6.03 -10.21 2.89
C GLY A 7 -4.96 -9.79 3.90
N ASP A 8 -3.75 -9.47 3.42
CA ASP A 8 -2.63 -9.01 4.24
C ASP A 8 -2.56 -7.48 4.39
N ALA A 9 -3.09 -6.74 3.41
CA ALA A 9 -3.13 -5.28 3.40
C ALA A 9 -4.42 -4.78 2.71
N LEU A 10 -4.85 -3.58 3.08
CA LEU A 10 -6.05 -2.94 2.54
C LEU A 10 -5.72 -1.52 2.09
N GLY A 11 -6.29 -1.13 0.96
CA GLY A 11 -6.12 0.19 0.37
C GLY A 11 -7.29 0.55 -0.54
N MET A 12 -7.34 1.81 -0.98
CA MET A 12 -8.45 2.36 -1.76
C MET A 12 -8.07 2.69 -3.21
N SER A 13 -6.92 2.23 -3.69
CA SER A 13 -6.37 2.53 -5.02
C SER A 13 -5.67 1.31 -5.62
N THR A 14 -4.92 1.50 -6.72
CA THR A 14 -4.00 0.53 -7.33
C THR A 14 -4.66 -0.61 -8.11
N CYS A 15 -5.73 -1.22 -7.60
CA CYS A 15 -6.32 -2.41 -8.25
C CYS A 15 -6.88 -2.12 -9.65
N HIS A 16 -7.46 -0.93 -9.86
CA HIS A 16 -8.05 -0.53 -11.13
C HIS A 16 -6.97 -0.28 -12.18
N GLU A 17 -5.90 0.40 -11.80
CA GLU A 17 -4.75 0.70 -12.66
C GLU A 17 -4.03 -0.59 -13.09
N VAL A 18 -3.84 -1.52 -12.16
CA VAL A 18 -3.24 -2.85 -12.44
C VAL A 18 -4.11 -3.65 -13.41
N ALA A 19 -5.44 -3.63 -13.23
CA ALA A 19 -6.36 -4.36 -14.11
C ALA A 19 -6.26 -3.86 -15.56
N VAL A 20 -6.28 -2.54 -15.77
CA VAL A 20 -6.15 -1.92 -17.10
C VAL A 20 -4.76 -2.16 -17.69
N ALA A 21 -3.69 -1.98 -16.91
CA ALA A 21 -2.32 -2.22 -17.37
C ALA A 21 -2.13 -3.68 -17.84
N ARG A 22 -2.68 -4.63 -17.08
CA ARG A 22 -2.63 -6.06 -17.43
C ARG A 22 -3.41 -6.37 -18.71
N GLN A 23 -4.58 -5.76 -18.90
CA GLN A 23 -5.35 -5.88 -20.15
C GLN A 23 -4.53 -5.41 -21.37
N CYS A 24 -3.68 -4.41 -21.19
CA CYS A 24 -2.78 -3.89 -22.22
C CYS A 24 -1.44 -4.66 -22.34
N GLY A 25 -1.24 -5.75 -21.59
CA GLY A 25 0.01 -6.53 -21.61
C GLY A 25 1.18 -5.86 -20.89
N ILE A 26 0.93 -4.84 -20.06
CA ILE A 26 1.97 -4.13 -19.30
C ILE A 26 2.28 -4.92 -18.01
N LYS A 27 3.56 -5.20 -17.77
CA LYS A 27 4.02 -5.77 -16.49
C LYS A 27 3.98 -4.70 -15.40
N VAL A 28 3.43 -5.04 -14.24
CA VAL A 28 3.28 -4.12 -13.11
C VAL A 28 3.96 -4.68 -11.88
N LEU A 29 4.69 -3.81 -11.17
CA LEU A 29 5.23 -4.04 -9.83
C LEU A 29 4.59 -3.00 -8.90
N GLY A 30 3.90 -3.45 -7.86
CA GLY A 30 3.19 -2.61 -6.91
C GLY A 30 3.73 -2.78 -5.49
N PHE A 31 3.72 -1.69 -4.73
CA PHE A 31 4.10 -1.67 -3.31
C PHE A 31 3.03 -0.98 -2.49
N SER A 32 2.83 -1.44 -1.26
CA SER A 32 1.99 -0.77 -0.28
C SER A 32 2.84 -0.34 0.90
N LEU A 33 2.85 0.97 1.18
CA LEU A 33 3.36 1.47 2.45
C LEU A 33 2.28 1.23 3.52
N ILE A 34 2.59 0.42 4.52
CA ILE A 34 1.67 0.18 5.64
C ILE A 34 1.74 1.38 6.58
N THR A 35 0.70 2.22 6.54
CA THR A 35 0.63 3.46 7.33
C THR A 35 -0.01 3.28 8.70
N ASN A 36 -0.79 2.20 8.89
CA ASN A 36 -1.42 1.87 10.16
C ASN A 36 -1.72 0.36 10.23
N ILE A 37 -1.99 -0.12 11.45
CA ILE A 37 -2.45 -1.50 11.68
C ILE A 37 -3.98 -1.47 11.81
N ALA A 38 -4.65 -2.34 11.06
CA ALA A 38 -6.10 -2.47 11.17
C ALA A 38 -6.48 -3.06 12.53
N ASN A 39 -7.39 -2.39 13.25
CA ASN A 39 -7.97 -2.99 14.44
C ASN A 39 -8.88 -4.16 14.04
N THR A 40 -8.74 -5.29 14.75
CA THR A 40 -9.53 -6.50 14.50
C THR A 40 -10.54 -6.79 15.61
N ASP A 41 -10.49 -6.02 16.69
CA ASP A 41 -11.47 -6.06 17.77
C ASP A 41 -12.70 -5.23 17.36
N ALA A 42 -13.87 -5.86 17.36
CA ALA A 42 -15.13 -5.23 17.01
C ALA A 42 -15.73 -4.40 18.16
N ASP A 43 -15.34 -4.71 19.40
CA ASP A 43 -15.87 -4.07 20.61
C ASP A 43 -15.05 -2.84 21.02
N THR A 44 -13.83 -2.72 20.48
CA THR A 44 -12.94 -1.57 20.71
C THR A 44 -12.88 -0.71 19.45
N SER A 45 -13.36 0.54 19.52
CA SER A 45 -13.15 1.50 18.43
C SER A 45 -11.77 2.13 18.54
N VAL A 46 -10.90 1.88 17.55
CA VAL A 46 -9.66 2.63 17.38
C VAL A 46 -9.89 3.67 16.31
N THR A 47 -9.76 4.94 16.68
CA THR A 47 -9.83 6.06 15.73
C THR A 47 -8.60 5.99 14.82
N VAL A 48 -8.81 5.97 13.51
CA VAL A 48 -7.76 6.10 12.51
C VAL A 48 -7.89 7.48 11.87
N SER A 49 -6.84 8.27 11.90
CA SER A 49 -6.82 9.64 11.35
C SER A 49 -6.05 9.69 10.03
N HIS A 50 -6.50 10.54 9.11
CA HIS A 50 -5.78 10.76 7.86
C HIS A 50 -4.46 11.51 8.09
N GLU A 51 -4.40 12.37 9.11
CA GLU A 51 -3.21 13.10 9.50
C GLU A 51 -2.08 12.15 9.94
N GLU A 52 -2.40 11.10 10.71
CA GLU A 52 -1.43 10.06 11.09
C GLU A 52 -0.90 9.31 9.86
N VAL A 53 -1.78 8.97 8.92
CA VAL A 53 -1.41 8.34 7.66
C VAL A 53 -0.43 9.22 6.86
N LEU A 54 -0.70 10.52 6.76
CA LEU A 54 0.17 11.49 6.08
C LEU A 54 1.53 11.64 6.78
N GLN A 55 1.54 11.62 8.11
CA GLN A 55 2.78 11.71 8.89
C GLN A 55 3.69 10.51 8.62
N ILE A 56 3.15 9.28 8.70
CA ILE A 56 3.92 8.06 8.40
C ILE A 56 4.38 8.04 6.94
N ALA A 57 3.54 8.48 6.00
CA ALA A 57 3.91 8.60 4.60
C ALA A 57 5.09 9.56 4.39
N LYS A 58 5.08 10.70 5.08
CA LYS A 58 6.16 11.69 5.03
C LYS A 58 7.47 11.12 5.59
N GLU A 59 7.42 10.44 6.73
CA GLU A 59 8.60 9.82 7.36
C GLU A 59 9.22 8.71 6.49
N ALA A 60 8.39 7.94 5.80
CA ALA A 60 8.83 6.86 4.92
C ALA A 60 9.21 7.34 3.51
N GLY A 61 8.82 8.56 3.11
CA GLY A 61 8.90 9.05 1.73
C GLY A 61 10.29 8.98 1.12
N ASP A 62 11.31 9.43 1.85
CA ASP A 62 12.70 9.41 1.38
C ASP A 62 13.22 7.97 1.19
N ARG A 63 12.87 7.06 2.10
CA ARG A 63 13.25 5.65 2.02
C ARG A 63 12.55 4.96 0.86
N ALA A 64 11.25 5.17 0.70
CA ALA A 64 10.47 4.61 -0.39
C ALA A 64 10.96 5.11 -1.76
N SER A 65 11.28 6.40 -1.87
CA SER A 65 11.81 7.01 -3.10
C SER A 65 13.17 6.43 -3.49
N LYS A 66 14.09 6.25 -2.53
CA LYS A 66 15.38 5.60 -2.76
C LYS A 66 15.21 4.15 -3.22
N PHE A 67 14.32 3.40 -2.56
CA PHE A 67 14.04 2.02 -2.90
C PHE A 67 13.50 1.88 -4.34
N VAL A 68 12.53 2.70 -4.73
CA VAL A 68 12.02 2.71 -6.12
C VAL A 68 13.11 3.09 -7.11
N LYS A 69 13.95 4.09 -6.79
CA LYS A 69 15.08 4.49 -7.64
C LYS A 69 16.07 3.33 -7.85
N GLU A 70 16.39 2.58 -6.80
CA GLU A 70 17.28 1.42 -6.89
C GLU A 70 16.68 0.29 -7.74
N ILE A 71 15.37 0.02 -7.59
CA ILE A 71 14.67 -0.98 -8.42
C ILE A 71 14.74 -0.60 -9.89
N ILE A 72 14.43 0.67 -10.23
CA ILE A 72 14.48 1.15 -11.62
C ILE A 72 15.90 1.01 -12.18
N GLY A 73 16.93 1.30 -11.38
CA GLY A 73 18.34 1.15 -11.79
C GLY A 73 18.78 -0.29 -12.09
N HIS A 74 18.04 -1.29 -11.60
CA HIS A 74 18.31 -2.72 -11.84
C HIS A 74 17.21 -3.41 -12.64
N PHE A 75 16.26 -2.64 -13.20
CA PHE A 75 15.16 -3.21 -13.95
C PHE A 75 15.66 -3.68 -15.33
N PRO A 76 15.38 -4.94 -15.72
CA PRO A 76 15.87 -5.52 -16.97
C PRO A 76 15.21 -4.92 -18.22
#